data_AF-Q2IPE8-F1
#
_entry.id   AF-Q2IPE8-F1
#
_cell.length_a   1.000
_cell.length_b   1.000
_cell.length_c   1.000
_cell.angle_alpha   90.00
_cell.angle_beta   90.00
_cell.angle_gamma   90.00
#
_symmetry.space_group_name_H-M   'P 1'
#
loop_
_entity.id
_entity.type
_entity.pdbx_description
1 polymer ?
#
loop_
_entity_poly.entity_id
_entity_poly.type
_entity_poly.pdbx_seq_one_letter_code
_entity_poly.pdbx_strand_id
1 'polypeptide(L)'
;MLVAGVVIETVPGAAPRVAVRLLSEPALELEGGDGDRRLAAVFAGADGAALEALADRLLAGDDEVLGVYPTYVADEPGDGGA
;
A
#
# COMPACT_ATOMS: atom_id res chain seq x y z
N MET A 1 -0.83 -8.76 -13.95
CA MET A 1 -0.01 -8.12 -12.88
C MET A 1 -0.97 -7.19 -12.17
N LEU A 2 -1.04 -7.27 -10.85
CA LEU A 2 -1.98 -6.46 -10.09
C LEU A 2 -1.38 -5.10 -9.76
N VAL A 3 -2.08 -4.03 -10.12
CA VAL A 3 -1.83 -2.68 -9.65
C VAL A 3 -3.03 -2.20 -8.86
N ALA A 4 -2.83 -1.74 -7.63
CA ALA A 4 -3.91 -1.27 -6.78
C ALA A 4 -3.57 0.08 -6.15
N GLY A 5 -4.52 1.01 -6.18
CA GLY A 5 -4.46 2.16 -5.28
C GLY A 5 -4.76 1.70 -3.87
N VAL A 6 -3.96 2.12 -2.90
CA VAL A 6 -4.17 1.79 -1.49
C VAL A 6 -4.12 3.05 -0.63
N VAL A 7 -4.99 3.10 0.37
CA VAL A 7 -4.92 4.06 1.47
C VAL A 7 -4.45 3.31 2.70
N ILE A 8 -3.35 3.76 3.29
CA ILE A 8 -2.82 3.23 4.54
C ILE A 8 -3.24 4.20 5.64
N GLU A 9 -4.02 3.71 6.59
CA GLU A 9 -4.43 4.47 7.77
C GLU A 9 -3.46 4.19 8.92
N THR A 10 -3.12 5.25 9.63
CA THR A 10 -2.17 5.24 10.74
C THR A 10 -2.78 5.89 11.97
N VAL A 11 -2.16 5.66 13.14
CA VAL A 11 -2.52 6.42 14.35
C VAL A 11 -2.31 7.92 14.12
N PRO A 12 -3.08 8.80 14.80
CA PRO A 12 -2.97 10.25 14.61
C PRO A 12 -1.53 10.77 14.76
N GLY A 13 -1.08 11.59 13.82
CA GLY A 13 0.27 12.17 13.75
C GLY A 13 1.37 11.21 13.29
N ALA A 14 1.07 9.95 12.99
CA ALA A 14 2.08 8.96 12.60
C ALA A 14 2.35 8.90 11.09
N ALA A 15 1.49 9.45 10.24
CA ALA A 15 1.62 9.32 8.80
C ALA A 15 3.04 9.68 8.28
N PRO A 16 3.69 10.79 8.70
CA PRO A 16 5.03 11.13 8.18
C PRO A 16 6.13 10.10 8.51
N ARG A 17 6.11 9.51 9.72
CA ARG A 17 7.11 8.52 10.14
C ARG A 17 6.84 7.13 9.55
N VAL A 18 5.56 6.78 9.40
CA VAL A 18 5.16 5.56 8.68
C VAL A 18 5.59 5.66 7.21
N ALA A 19 5.37 6.81 6.57
CA ALA A 19 5.81 7.06 5.19
C ALA A 19 7.31 6.81 5.00
N VAL A 20 8.16 7.33 5.89
CA VAL A 20 9.61 7.10 5.83
C VAL A 20 9.97 5.61 5.89
N ARG A 21 9.28 4.82 6.72
CA ARG A 21 9.50 3.37 6.80
C ARG A 21 9.07 2.66 5.51
N LEU A 22 7.92 3.06 4.97
CA LEU A 22 7.35 2.50 3.75
C LEU A 22 8.13 2.86 2.47
N LEU A 23 9.00 3.87 2.48
CA LEU A 23 9.93 4.11 1.35
C LEU A 23 10.85 2.90 1.06
N SER A 24 11.03 2.01 2.04
CA SER A 24 11.80 0.78 1.89
C SER A 24 11.00 -0.37 1.26
N GLU A 25 9.69 -0.20 1.07
CA GLU A 25 8.80 -1.26 0.64
C GLU A 25 8.76 -1.36 -0.90
N PRO A 26 9.35 -2.39 -1.52
CA PRO A 26 9.48 -2.45 -2.97
C PRO A 26 8.15 -2.60 -3.70
N ALA A 27 7.11 -3.12 -3.03
CA ALA A 27 5.79 -3.29 -3.61
C ALA A 27 4.92 -2.03 -3.52
N LEU A 28 5.40 -0.95 -2.90
CA LEU A 28 4.66 0.30 -2.71
C LEU A 28 5.39 1.50 -3.31
N GLU A 29 4.63 2.33 -4.01
CA GLU A 29 5.01 3.69 -4.39
C GLU A 29 4.13 4.68 -3.61
N LEU A 30 4.74 5.56 -2.81
CA LEU A 30 3.99 6.54 -2.03
C LEU A 30 3.64 7.77 -2.87
N GLU A 31 2.35 8.09 -2.96
CA GLU A 31 1.81 9.21 -3.75
C GLU A 31 1.54 10.47 -2.91
N GLY A 32 1.51 10.32 -1.59
CA GLY A 32 1.32 11.44 -0.66
C GLY A 32 0.52 11.04 0.58
N GLY A 33 -0.05 12.04 1.25
CA GLY A 33 -0.86 11.82 2.44
C GLY A 33 -1.57 13.10 2.90
N ASP A 34 -2.40 12.96 3.94
CA ASP A 34 -3.13 14.09 4.54
C ASP A 34 -2.30 14.83 5.61
N GLY A 35 -1.11 14.35 5.92
CA GLY A 35 -0.20 14.92 6.92
C GLY A 35 -0.51 14.53 8.37
N ASP A 36 -1.54 13.71 8.61
CA ASP A 36 -1.93 13.27 9.96
C ASP A 36 -2.03 11.74 10.05
N ARG A 37 -2.97 11.15 9.30
CA ARG A 37 -3.38 9.75 9.48
C ARG A 37 -3.31 8.91 8.22
N ARG A 38 -3.44 9.50 7.04
CA ARG A 38 -3.63 8.76 5.79
C ARG A 38 -2.47 8.95 4.85
N LEU A 39 -2.00 7.84 4.30
CA LEU A 39 -1.05 7.79 3.21
C LEU A 39 -1.73 7.19 1.99
N ALA A 40 -1.54 7.82 0.83
CA ALA A 40 -1.91 7.27 -0.46
C ALA A 40 -0.69 6.58 -1.07
N ALA A 41 -0.88 5.38 -1.58
CA ALA A 41 0.16 4.63 -2.27
C ALA A 41 -0.40 3.83 -3.44
N VAL A 42 0.48 3.44 -4.35
CA VAL A 42 0.22 2.44 -5.39
C VAL A 42 0.94 1.16 -5.00
N PHE A 43 0.19 0.06 -4.97
CA PHE A 43 0.73 -1.28 -4.85
C PHE A 43 0.93 -1.88 -6.23
N ALA A 44 2.07 -2.53 -6.46
CA ALA A 44 2.32 -3.36 -7.62
C ALA A 44 2.77 -4.76 -7.17
N GLY A 45 2.06 -5.80 -7.63
CA GLY A 45 2.32 -7.17 -7.22
C GLY A 45 1.78 -8.23 -8.18
N ALA A 46 1.98 -9.49 -7.82
CA ALA A 46 1.57 -10.61 -8.67
C ALA A 46 0.05 -10.71 -8.80
N ASP A 47 -0.66 -10.61 -7.68
CA ASP A 47 -2.10 -10.85 -7.56
C ASP A 47 -2.67 -10.24 -6.26
N GLY A 48 -3.96 -10.47 -6.00
CA GLY A 48 -4.62 -10.03 -4.77
C GLY A 48 -4.07 -10.65 -3.49
N ALA A 49 -3.59 -11.90 -3.55
CA ALA A 49 -3.00 -12.56 -2.38
C ALA A 49 -1.69 -11.89 -1.95
N ALA A 50 -0.91 -11.37 -2.89
CA ALA A 50 0.27 -10.56 -2.59
C ALA A 50 -0.09 -9.24 -1.88
N LEU A 51 -1.20 -8.61 -2.26
CA LEU A 51 -1.70 -7.39 -1.59
C LEU A 51 -2.18 -7.69 -0.16
N GLU A 52 -2.93 -8.79 0.01
CA GLU A 52 -3.37 -9.25 1.35
C GLU A 52 -2.16 -9.56 2.25
N ALA A 53 -1.15 -10.27 1.74
CA ALA A 53 0.06 -10.57 2.48
C ALA A 53 0.86 -9.30 2.87
N LEU A 54 0.89 -8.29 2.02
CA LEU A 54 1.46 -6.99 2.35
C LEU A 54 0.68 -6.33 3.50
N ALA A 55 -0.64 -6.29 3.41
CA ALA A 55 -1.50 -5.70 4.44
C ALA A 55 -1.30 -6.38 5.80
N ASP A 56 -1.32 -7.72 5.84
CA ASP A 56 -1.10 -8.51 7.05
C ASP A 56 0.27 -8.23 7.67
N ARG A 57 1.33 -8.13 6.85
CA ARG A 57 2.67 -7.81 7.33
C ARG A 57 2.76 -6.41 7.91
N LEU A 58 2.13 -5.42 7.28
CA LEU A 58 2.13 -4.04 7.80
C LEU A 58 1.38 -3.96 9.13
N LEU A 59 0.20 -4.59 9.21
CA LEU A 59 -0.61 -4.62 10.43
C LEU A 59 0.04 -5.40 11.59
N ALA A 60 0.79 -6.46 11.29
CA ALA A 60 1.49 -7.24 12.31
C ALA A 60 2.85 -6.64 12.70
N GLY A 61 3.46 -5.85 11.82
CA GLY A 61 4.83 -5.36 11.96
C GLY A 61 4.96 -3.91 12.42
N ASP A 62 3.90 -3.11 12.34
CA ASP A 62 3.90 -1.70 12.73
C ASP A 62 2.60 -1.34 13.46
N ASP A 63 2.66 -1.25 14.80
CA ASP A 63 1.52 -0.88 15.66
C ASP A 63 0.92 0.51 15.33
N GLU A 64 1.63 1.31 14.53
CA GLU A 64 1.16 2.61 14.07
C GLU A 64 0.30 2.54 12.81
N VAL A 65 0.23 1.39 12.14
CA VAL A 65 -0.64 1.12 10.99
C VAL A 65 -1.94 0.49 11.49
N LEU A 66 -3.07 1.10 11.15
CA LEU A 66 -4.40 0.67 11.58
C LEU A 66 -5.18 -0.08 10.50
N GLY A 67 -4.84 0.17 9.23
CA GLY A 67 -5.56 -0.42 8.11
C GLY A 67 -4.88 -0.17 6.77
N VAL A 68 -5.09 -1.09 5.84
CA VAL A 68 -4.71 -0.97 4.44
C VAL A 68 -5.97 -1.18 3.61
N TYR A 69 -6.38 -0.15 2.88
CA TYR A 69 -7.66 -0.11 2.18
C TYR A 69 -7.43 0.07 0.67
N PRO A 70 -7.64 -0.98 -0.13
CA PRO A 70 -7.62 -0.86 -1.58
C PRO A 70 -8.73 0.08 -2.06
N THR A 71 -8.41 1.03 -2.93
CA THR A 71 -9.36 2.02 -3.49
C THR A 71 -9.73 1.73 -4.94
N TYR A 72 -8.80 1.17 -5.71
CA TYR A 72 -9.03 0.61 -7.02
C TYR A 72 -8.10 -0.58 -7.24
N VAL A 73 -8.51 -1.50 -8.10
CA VAL A 73 -7.71 -2.67 -8.47
C VAL A 73 -7.77 -2.82 -9.98
N ALA A 74 -6.61 -2.80 -10.61
CA ALA A 74 -6.43 -3.11 -12.02
C ALA A 74 -5.59 -4.37 -12.14
N ASP A 75 -6.04 -5.31 -12.98
CA ASP A 75 -5.22 -6.42 -13.41
C ASP A 75 -4.77 -6.12 -14.83
N GLU A 76 -3.46 -5.89 -15.00
CA GLU A 76 -2.89 -5.79 -16.33
C GLU A 76 -2.77 -7.19 -16.93
N PRO A 77 -3.54 -7.51 -17.99
CA PRO A 77 -3.31 -8.74 -18.74
C PRO A 77 -1.90 -8.66 -19.33
N GLY A 78 -1.08 -9.68 -19.07
CA GLY A 78 0.25 -9.77 -19.67
C GLY A 78 0.11 -9.63 -21.18
N ASP A 79 0.88 -8.71 -21.76
CA ASP A 79 0.80 -8.31 -23.17
C ASP A 79 0.94 -9.56 -24.06
N GLY A 80 -0.20 -10.13 -24.44
CA GLY A 80 -0.29 -11.23 -25.37
C GLY A 80 -0.02 -10.65 -26.74
N GLY A 81 1.26 -10.51 -27.08
CA GLY A 81 1.71 -10.08 -28.41
C GLY A 81 0.96 -10.88 -29.47
N ALA A 82 0.10 -10.18 -30.21
CA ALA A 82 -0.60 -10.67 -31.39
C ALA A 82 0.24 -10.42 -32.65
#